data_AF-A0A0D7BNF1-F1
#
_entry.id   AF-A0A0D7BNF1-F1
#
_cell.length_a   1.000
_cell.length_b   1.000
_cell.length_c   1.000
_cell.angle_alpha   90.00
_cell.angle_beta   90.00
_cell.angle_gamma   90.00
#
_symmetry.space_group_name_H-M   'P 1'
#
loop_
_entity.id
_entity.type
_entity.pdbx_description
1 polymer ?
#
loop_
_entity_poly.entity_id
_entity_poly.type
_entity_poly.pdbx_seq_one_letter_code
_entity_poly.pdbx_strand_id
1 'polypeptide(L)'
;MVHILGIKLTDSQRAKWALTNIYGVGHHVAARLCARFQIHDQMKVGDLTPIQVSSLASFLSSPGTAPPLPRYPLAGPDFKPPPMRTPAQQLQAEFREQQAAKKAKLVAQGAAKQPAKDPLNALRIENDLRRMIRENIQHHRMIGTWRGKRWGMSLPVRGQQTKTNAVTAKKLNHPNRYNS
;
A
#
# COMPACT_ATOMS: atom_id res chain seq x y z
N MET A 1 -8.08 -2.47 23.12
CA MET A 1 -6.67 -2.48 22.67
C MET A 1 -6.58 -3.43 21.49
N VAL A 2 -6.19 -2.92 20.33
CA VAL A 2 -6.11 -3.71 19.09
C VAL A 2 -4.64 -3.97 18.73
N HIS A 3 -4.32 -5.23 18.44
CA HIS A 3 -3.00 -5.64 17.95
C HIS A 3 -3.09 -6.01 16.47
N ILE A 4 -2.24 -5.39 15.64
CA ILE A 4 -2.16 -5.68 14.21
C ILE A 4 -0.69 -5.96 13.89
N LEU A 5 -0.39 -7.16 13.37
CA LEU A 5 0.97 -7.60 13.03
C LEU A 5 1.98 -7.47 14.19
N GLY A 6 1.53 -7.67 15.43
CA GLY A 6 2.36 -7.54 16.63
C GLY A 6 2.55 -6.11 17.15
N ILE A 7 1.97 -5.10 16.48
CA ILE A 7 2.03 -3.70 16.89
C ILE A 7 0.78 -3.34 17.67
N LYS A 8 0.97 -2.68 18.80
CA LYS A 8 -0.11 -2.14 19.63
C LYS A 8 -0.61 -0.83 19.04
N LEU A 9 -1.89 -0.78 18.67
CA LEU A 9 -2.57 0.45 18.27
C LEU A 9 -3.34 1.02 19.46
N THR A 10 -3.30 2.34 19.63
CA THR A 10 -4.03 3.06 20.68
C THR A 10 -5.49 3.25 20.30
N ASP A 11 -6.42 2.81 21.14
CA ASP A 11 -7.86 2.82 20.84
C ASP A 11 -8.45 4.23 20.63
N SER A 12 -7.90 5.24 21.30
CA SER A 12 -8.38 6.62 21.26
C SER A 12 -8.05 7.36 19.96
N GLN A 13 -7.04 6.89 19.22
CA GLN A 13 -6.57 7.52 17.99
C GLN A 13 -7.47 7.14 16.82
N ARG A 14 -7.58 8.03 15.82
CA ARG A 14 -8.26 7.70 14.55
C ARG A 14 -7.49 6.61 13.81
N ALA A 15 -8.20 5.67 13.21
CA ALA A 15 -7.62 4.53 12.50
C ALA A 15 -6.58 4.96 11.45
N LYS A 16 -6.87 6.03 10.71
CA LYS A 16 -5.97 6.62 9.70
C LYS A 16 -4.59 7.00 10.24
N TRP A 17 -4.50 7.53 11.45
CA TRP A 17 -3.22 7.88 12.07
C TRP A 17 -2.59 6.69 12.79
N ALA A 18 -3.40 5.86 13.46
CA ALA A 18 -2.89 4.68 14.14
C ALA A 18 -2.15 3.73 13.17
N LEU A 19 -2.65 3.57 11.95
CA LEU A 19 -1.98 2.77 10.91
C LEU A 19 -0.60 3.31 10.52
N THR A 20 -0.30 4.60 10.73
CA THR A 20 1.01 5.18 10.42
C THR A 20 2.11 4.79 11.40
N ASN A 21 1.73 4.21 12.56
CA ASN A 21 2.69 3.64 13.50
C ASN A 21 3.33 2.37 12.94
N ILE A 22 2.72 1.75 11.92
CA ILE A 22 3.25 0.59 11.21
C ILE A 22 4.33 1.06 10.22
N TYR A 23 5.55 0.56 10.36
CA TYR A 23 6.69 0.87 9.51
C TYR A 23 6.41 0.51 8.06
N GLY A 24 6.56 1.51 7.18
CA GLY A 24 6.25 1.39 5.75
C GLY A 24 4.85 1.88 5.37
N VAL A 25 3.97 2.17 6.34
CA VAL A 25 2.65 2.77 6.10
C VAL A 25 2.68 4.27 6.37
N GLY A 26 2.62 5.07 5.30
CA GLY A 26 2.47 6.53 5.40
C GLY A 26 1.01 6.99 5.36
N HIS A 27 0.77 8.29 5.53
CA HIS A 27 -0.57 8.90 5.51
C HIS A 27 -1.40 8.55 4.26
N HIS A 28 -0.79 8.61 3.07
CA HIS A 28 -1.48 8.26 1.82
C HIS A 28 -1.83 6.77 1.74
N VAL A 29 -0.95 5.90 2.23
CA VAL A 29 -1.19 4.45 2.23
C VAL A 29 -2.28 4.12 3.23
N ALA A 30 -2.22 4.70 4.44
CA ALA A 30 -3.24 4.54 5.47
C ALA A 30 -4.63 4.98 4.97
N ALA A 31 -4.73 6.15 4.33
CA ALA A 31 -5.98 6.63 3.73
C ALA A 31 -6.57 5.63 2.72
N ARG A 32 -5.71 5.01 1.90
CA ARG A 32 -6.14 4.02 0.91
C ARG A 32 -6.56 2.70 1.53
N LEU A 33 -5.87 2.27 2.60
CA LEU A 33 -6.27 1.11 3.38
C LEU A 33 -7.64 1.34 4.01
N CYS A 34 -7.86 2.50 4.65
CA CYS A 34 -9.16 2.87 5.20
C CYS A 34 -10.25 2.87 4.12
N ALA A 35 -10.00 3.48 2.96
CA ALA A 35 -10.95 3.47 1.85
C ALA A 35 -11.26 2.05 1.34
N ARG A 36 -10.26 1.16 1.26
CA ARG A 36 -10.44 -0.22 0.80
C ARG A 36 -11.30 -1.05 1.77
N PHE A 37 -11.10 -0.88 3.08
CA PHE A 37 -11.84 -1.60 4.11
C PHE A 37 -13.10 -0.88 4.59
N GLN A 38 -13.52 0.17 3.86
CA GLN A 38 -14.71 0.96 4.18
C GLN A 38 -14.68 1.53 5.61
N ILE A 39 -13.48 1.88 6.08
CA ILE A 39 -13.28 2.52 7.38
C ILE A 39 -13.39 4.04 7.17
N HIS A 40 -14.26 4.68 7.96
CA HIS A 40 -14.46 6.12 7.87
C HIS A 40 -13.26 6.90 8.46
N ASP A 41 -12.94 8.07 7.88
CA ASP A 41 -11.77 8.88 8.25
C ASP A 41 -11.76 9.38 9.70
N GLN A 42 -12.95 9.55 10.31
CA GLN A 42 -13.11 9.98 11.71
C GLN A 42 -13.18 8.81 12.72
N MET A 43 -13.26 7.57 12.24
CA MET A 43 -13.45 6.39 13.08
C MET A 43 -12.22 6.13 13.96
N LYS A 44 -12.43 5.85 15.25
CA LYS A 44 -11.34 5.50 16.17
C LYS A 44 -11.00 4.02 16.07
N VAL A 45 -9.78 3.68 16.50
CA VAL A 45 -9.33 2.28 16.53
C VAL A 45 -10.23 1.42 17.42
N GLY A 46 -10.73 1.97 18.53
CA GLY A 46 -11.65 1.26 19.43
C GLY A 46 -13.01 0.92 18.81
N ASP A 47 -13.42 1.65 17.77
CA ASP A 47 -14.73 1.47 17.12
C ASP A 47 -14.68 0.41 16.00
N LEU A 48 -13.49 -0.08 15.63
CA LEU A 48 -13.33 -1.05 14.53
C LEU A 48 -13.99 -2.38 14.86
N THR A 49 -14.73 -2.93 13.88
CA THR A 49 -15.31 -4.26 14.03
C THR A 49 -14.21 -5.33 14.01
N PRO A 50 -14.37 -6.45 14.73
CA PRO A 50 -13.40 -7.55 14.69
C PRO A 50 -13.16 -8.08 13.26
N ILE A 51 -14.18 -8.04 12.42
CA ILE A 51 -14.11 -8.42 11.00
C ILE A 51 -13.20 -7.46 10.22
N GLN A 52 -13.33 -6.15 10.44
CA GLN A 52 -12.47 -5.14 9.81
C GLN A 52 -11.02 -5.31 10.27
N VAL A 53 -10.78 -5.54 11.56
CA VAL A 53 -9.43 -5.79 12.11
C VAL A 53 -8.82 -7.05 11.47
N SER A 54 -9.56 -8.16 11.43
CA SER A 54 -9.09 -9.41 10.83
C SER A 54 -8.82 -9.27 9.33
N SER A 55 -9.70 -8.60 8.60
CA SER A 55 -9.55 -8.32 7.16
C SER A 55 -8.32 -7.45 6.88
N LEU A 56 -8.09 -6.42 7.70
CA LEU A 56 -6.95 -5.53 7.60
C LEU A 56 -5.65 -6.29 7.92
N ALA A 57 -5.62 -7.09 8.98
CA ALA A 57 -4.46 -7.89 9.36
C ALA A 57 -4.09 -8.93 8.28
N SER A 58 -5.09 -9.65 7.77
CA SER A 58 -4.92 -10.62 6.66
C SER A 58 -4.34 -9.94 5.42
N PHE A 59 -4.85 -8.76 5.07
CA PHE A 59 -4.36 -7.99 3.93
C PHE A 59 -2.93 -7.47 4.12
N LEU A 60 -2.59 -6.93 5.29
CA LEU A 60 -1.23 -6.44 5.54
C LEU A 60 -0.21 -7.58 5.59
N SER A 61 -0.62 -8.79 5.99
CA SER A 61 0.22 -9.99 5.94
C SER A 61 0.49 -10.45 4.50
N SER A 62 -0.48 -10.30 3.59
CA SER A 62 -0.35 -10.75 2.20
C SER A 62 -1.14 -9.86 1.22
N PRO A 63 -0.62 -8.68 0.87
CA PRO A 63 -1.36 -7.69 0.08
C PRO A 63 -1.60 -8.11 -1.37
N GLY A 64 -0.75 -8.99 -1.91
CA GLY A 64 -0.86 -9.51 -3.28
C GLY A 64 -1.97 -10.55 -3.47
N THR A 65 -2.42 -11.18 -2.38
CA THR A 65 -3.44 -12.25 -2.43
C THR A 65 -4.86 -11.70 -2.50
N ALA A 66 -5.08 -10.48 -2.01
CA ALA A 66 -6.42 -9.91 -1.97
C ALA A 66 -6.90 -9.53 -3.37
N PRO A 67 -8.14 -9.92 -3.76
CA PRO A 67 -8.67 -9.61 -5.06
C PRO A 67 -8.70 -8.08 -5.26
N PRO A 68 -8.33 -7.59 -6.46
CA PRO A 68 -8.42 -6.16 -6.76
C PRO A 68 -9.88 -5.71 -6.67
N LEU A 69 -10.09 -4.48 -6.23
CA LEU A 69 -11.44 -3.91 -6.20
C LEU A 69 -12.00 -3.89 -7.64
N PRO A 70 -13.21 -4.45 -7.87
CA PRO A 70 -13.80 -4.44 -9.20
C PRO A 70 -14.07 -3.00 -9.63
N ARG A 71 -13.50 -2.60 -10.77
CA ARG A 71 -13.78 -1.29 -11.37
C ARG A 71 -14.97 -1.40 -12.30
N TYR A 72 -16.12 -0.97 -11.82
CA TYR A 72 -17.27 -0.77 -12.68
C TYR A 72 -17.13 0.57 -13.40
N PRO A 73 -17.37 0.64 -14.72
CA PRO A 73 -17.41 1.92 -15.41
C PRO A 73 -18.53 2.78 -14.80
N LEU A 74 -18.29 4.08 -14.67
CA LEU A 74 -19.37 5.01 -14.38
C LEU A 74 -20.35 4.96 -15.55
N ALA A 75 -21.64 5.00 -15.22
CA ALA A 75 -22.69 5.13 -16.22
C ALA A 75 -22.45 6.40 -17.06
N GLY A 76 -22.61 6.28 -18.37
CA GLY A 76 -22.57 7.45 -19.26
C GLY A 76 -23.79 8.36 -19.04
N PRO A 77 -23.75 9.61 -19.53
CA PRO A 77 -24.84 10.56 -19.37
C PRO A 77 -26.17 10.06 -19.97
N ASP A 78 -26.12 9.26 -21.05
CA ASP A 78 -27.31 8.70 -21.72
C ASP A 78 -27.80 7.38 -21.13
N PHE A 79 -27.23 6.92 -20.01
CA PHE A 79 -27.58 5.64 -19.41
C PHE A 79 -29.00 5.66 -18.83
N LYS A 80 -29.91 4.92 -19.46
CA LYS A 80 -31.25 4.66 -18.92
C LYS A 80 -31.21 3.38 -18.10
N PRO A 81 -31.56 3.41 -16.79
CA PRO A 81 -31.56 2.22 -15.98
C PRO A 81 -32.63 1.23 -16.46
N PRO A 82 -32.36 -0.08 -16.39
CA PRO A 82 -33.34 -1.11 -16.72
C PRO A 82 -34.53 -1.06 -15.75
N PRO A 83 -35.75 -1.44 -16.19
CA PRO A 83 -36.92 -1.46 -15.33
C PRO A 83 -36.78 -2.53 -14.25
N MET A 84 -37.34 -2.29 -13.05
CA MET A 84 -37.19 -3.18 -11.88
C MET A 84 -37.63 -4.64 -12.12
N ARG A 85 -38.42 -4.90 -13.17
CA ARG A 85 -38.89 -6.25 -13.53
C ARG A 85 -37.79 -7.13 -14.11
N THR A 86 -36.67 -6.58 -14.57
CA THR A 86 -35.59 -7.39 -15.15
C THR A 86 -34.88 -8.22 -14.06
N PRO A 87 -34.80 -9.55 -14.20
CA PRO A 87 -34.04 -10.41 -13.29
C PRO A 87 -32.56 -10.01 -13.20
N ALA A 88 -31.99 -10.04 -12.00
CA ALA A 88 -30.58 -9.67 -11.76
C ALA A 88 -29.58 -10.52 -12.58
N GLN A 89 -29.92 -11.78 -12.86
CA GLN A 89 -29.08 -12.67 -13.68
C GLN A 89 -28.95 -12.19 -15.12
N GLN A 90 -30.04 -11.68 -15.72
CA GLN A 90 -30.03 -11.15 -17.08
C GLN A 90 -29.15 -9.90 -17.16
N LEU A 91 -29.30 -8.98 -16.20
CA LEU A 91 -28.46 -7.78 -16.11
C LEU A 91 -26.97 -8.11 -15.95
N GLN A 92 -26.65 -9.13 -15.16
CA GLN A 92 -25.27 -9.59 -14.98
C GLN A 92 -24.70 -10.24 -16.25
N ALA A 93 -25.52 -10.98 -17.00
CA ALA A 93 -25.13 -11.56 -18.28
C ALA A 93 -24.86 -10.47 -19.32
N GLU A 94 -25.80 -9.52 -19.50
CA GLU A 94 -25.66 -8.38 -20.41
C GLU A 94 -24.41 -7.56 -20.09
N PHE A 95 -24.15 -7.28 -18.80
CA PHE A 95 -22.96 -6.57 -18.38
C PHE A 95 -21.68 -7.33 -18.75
N ARG A 96 -21.64 -8.66 -18.54
CA ARG A 96 -20.49 -9.50 -18.90
C ARG A 96 -20.26 -9.52 -20.41
N GLU A 97 -21.31 -9.60 -21.21
CA GLU A 97 -21.25 -9.55 -22.68
C GLU A 97 -20.73 -8.20 -23.18
N GLN A 98 -21.26 -7.09 -22.66
CA GLN A 98 -20.79 -5.74 -22.99
C GLN A 98 -19.30 -5.55 -22.62
N GLN A 99 -18.87 -6.07 -21.47
CA GLN A 99 -17.46 -6.04 -21.08
C GLN A 99 -16.59 -6.92 -21.99
N ALA A 100 -17.05 -8.11 -22.38
CA ALA A 100 -16.34 -8.98 -23.30
C ALA A 100 -16.19 -8.32 -24.69
N ALA A 101 -17.25 -7.71 -25.22
CA ALA A 101 -17.22 -6.97 -26.48
C ALA A 101 -16.27 -5.76 -26.42
N LYS A 102 -16.31 -4.98 -25.33
CA LYS A 102 -15.40 -3.85 -25.13
C LYS A 102 -13.94 -4.29 -25.02
N LYS A 103 -13.68 -5.38 -24.28
CA LYS A 103 -12.35 -5.99 -24.17
C LYS A 103 -11.84 -6.46 -25.54
N ALA A 104 -12.68 -7.12 -26.34
CA ALA A 104 -12.33 -7.54 -27.69
C ALA A 104 -11.99 -6.35 -28.60
N LYS A 105 -12.77 -5.26 -28.55
CA LYS A 105 -12.48 -4.01 -29.28
C LYS A 105 -11.15 -3.39 -28.85
N LEU A 106 -10.88 -3.31 -27.55
CA LEU A 106 -9.61 -2.78 -27.02
C LEU A 106 -8.39 -3.62 -27.44
N VAL A 107 -8.54 -4.95 -27.48
CA VAL A 107 -7.49 -5.87 -27.95
C VAL A 107 -7.25 -5.67 -29.45
N ALA A 108 -8.31 -5.57 -30.26
CA ALA A 108 -8.20 -5.32 -31.69
C ALA A 108 -7.54 -3.97 -32.03
N GLN A 109 -7.78 -2.94 -31.20
CA GLN A 109 -7.18 -1.61 -31.36
C GLN A 109 -5.71 -1.54 -30.92
N GLY A 110 -5.09 -2.64 -30.45
CA GLY A 110 -3.72 -2.63 -29.92
C GLY A 110 -3.53 -1.80 -28.65
N ALA A 111 -4.58 -1.13 -28.17
CA ALA A 111 -4.61 -0.26 -27.00
C ALA A 111 -4.94 -1.05 -25.73
N ALA A 112 -4.30 -2.20 -25.53
CA ALA A 112 -4.41 -2.98 -24.30
C ALA A 112 -3.69 -2.24 -23.16
N LYS A 113 -4.29 -1.15 -22.67
CA LYS A 113 -3.82 -0.45 -21.48
C LYS A 113 -3.89 -1.44 -20.32
N GLN A 114 -2.72 -1.80 -19.79
CA GLN A 114 -2.63 -2.72 -18.64
C GLN A 114 -3.61 -2.26 -17.55
N PRO A 115 -4.36 -3.18 -16.93
CA PRO A 115 -5.27 -2.81 -15.85
C PRO A 115 -4.48 -2.03 -14.81
N ALA A 116 -5.01 -0.88 -14.38
CA ALA A 116 -4.34 -0.03 -13.42
C ALA A 116 -4.06 -0.85 -12.14
N LYS A 117 -2.78 -1.20 -11.95
CA LYS A 117 -2.34 -2.06 -10.85
C LYS A 117 -2.66 -1.39 -9.53
N ASP A 118 -3.32 -2.12 -8.62
CA ASP A 118 -3.53 -1.61 -7.26
C ASP A 118 -2.16 -1.43 -6.60
N PRO A 119 -1.79 -0.20 -6.20
CA PRO A 119 -0.46 0.05 -5.67
C PRO A 119 -0.31 -0.44 -4.23
N LEU A 120 -1.41 -0.84 -3.58
CA LEU A 120 -1.35 -1.53 -2.29
C LEU A 120 -0.84 -2.98 -2.45
N ASN A 121 -0.90 -3.59 -3.63
CA ASN A 121 -0.53 -5.00 -3.82
C ASN A 121 0.98 -5.26 -3.65
N ALA A 122 1.82 -4.23 -3.85
CA ALA A 122 3.27 -4.33 -3.71
C ALA A 122 3.80 -3.77 -2.38
N LEU A 123 2.90 -3.54 -1.41
CA LEU A 123 3.25 -2.95 -0.13
C LEU A 123 4.14 -3.92 0.68
N ARG A 124 5.31 -3.43 1.12
CA ARG A 124 6.19 -4.14 2.05
C ARG A 124 6.19 -3.38 3.38
N ILE A 125 6.09 -4.13 4.47
CA ILE A 125 5.80 -3.59 5.80
C ILE A 125 6.77 -4.18 6.82
N GLU A 126 7.03 -3.44 7.89
CA GLU A 126 7.79 -3.90 9.07
C GLU A 126 9.06 -4.70 8.75
N ASN A 127 9.12 -5.96 9.19
CA ASN A 127 10.31 -6.79 9.09
C ASN A 127 10.74 -7.03 7.65
N ASP A 128 9.80 -7.19 6.72
CA ASP A 128 10.13 -7.41 5.32
C ASP A 128 10.80 -6.17 4.70
N LEU A 129 10.25 -4.98 5.00
CA LEU A 129 10.82 -3.73 4.52
C LEU A 129 12.19 -3.46 5.15
N ARG A 130 12.32 -3.69 6.46
CA ARG A 130 13.59 -3.53 7.21
C ARG A 130 14.65 -4.51 6.72
N ARG A 131 14.28 -5.77 6.47
CA ARG A 131 15.16 -6.82 5.94
C ARG A 131 15.65 -6.45 4.55
N MET A 132 14.75 -6.08 3.64
CA MET A 132 15.11 -5.66 2.28
C MET A 132 16.10 -4.48 2.30
N ILE A 133 15.87 -3.47 3.17
CA ILE A 133 16.80 -2.34 3.32
C ILE A 133 18.17 -2.81 3.82
N ARG A 134 18.21 -3.70 4.83
CA ARG A 134 19.46 -4.25 5.38
C ARG A 134 20.23 -5.04 4.34
N GLU A 135 19.55 -5.90 3.57
CA GLU A 135 20.14 -6.67 2.49
C GLU A 135 20.71 -5.77 1.39
N ASN A 136 19.97 -4.73 0.98
CA ASN A 136 20.46 -3.75 0.02
C ASN A 136 21.71 -3.02 0.52
N ILE A 137 21.74 -2.62 1.79
CA ILE A 137 22.92 -1.99 2.41
C ILE A 137 24.10 -2.95 2.41
N GLN A 138 23.87 -4.19 2.84
CA GLN A 138 24.91 -5.21 2.91
C GLN A 138 25.47 -5.52 1.53
N HIS A 139 24.61 -5.67 0.53
CA HIS A 139 25.00 -5.91 -0.86
C HIS A 139 25.86 -4.77 -1.42
N HIS A 140 25.47 -3.51 -1.22
CA HIS A 140 26.27 -2.36 -1.63
C HIS A 140 27.64 -2.27 -0.94
N ARG A 141 27.75 -2.75 0.31
CA ARG A 141 29.01 -2.85 1.06
C ARG A 141 29.88 -3.99 0.52
N MET A 142 29.32 -5.17 0.31
CA MET A 142 30.00 -6.34 -0.23
C MET A 142 30.59 -6.06 -1.63
N ILE A 143 29.83 -5.42 -2.52
CA ILE A 143 30.33 -5.01 -3.85
C ILE A 143 31.43 -3.94 -3.75
N GLY A 144 31.48 -3.15 -2.67
CA GLY A 144 32.43 -2.05 -2.52
C GLY A 144 32.05 -0.79 -3.28
N THR A 145 30.75 -0.62 -3.60
CA THR A 145 30.24 0.61 -4.25
C THR A 145 30.53 1.86 -3.41
N TRP A 146 30.60 3.03 -4.05
CA TRP A 146 30.76 4.31 -3.34
C TRP A 146 29.72 4.53 -2.23
N ARG A 147 28.45 4.16 -2.48
CA ARG A 147 27.36 4.24 -1.50
C ARG A 147 27.64 3.35 -0.28
N GLY A 148 28.09 2.11 -0.53
CA GLY A 148 28.46 1.17 0.53
C GLY A 148 29.61 1.68 1.40
N LYS A 149 30.66 2.24 0.79
CA LYS A 149 31.77 2.87 1.53
C LYS A 149 31.29 4.01 2.42
N ARG A 150 30.44 4.90 1.88
CA ARG A 150 29.87 6.03 2.64
C ARG A 150 28.96 5.59 3.78
N TRP A 151 28.13 4.56 3.58
CA TRP A 151 27.33 3.97 4.65
C TRP A 151 28.19 3.38 5.76
N GLY A 152 29.30 2.71 5.42
CA GLY A 152 30.26 2.19 6.41
C GLY A 152 30.92 3.28 7.25
N MET A 153 31.09 4.48 6.67
CA MET A 153 31.65 5.66 7.35
C MET A 153 30.58 6.56 8.01
N SER A 154 29.31 6.15 8.01
CA SER A 154 28.17 6.95 8.49
C SER A 154 28.07 8.35 7.86
N LEU A 155 28.51 8.50 6.61
CA LEU A 155 28.47 9.76 5.86
C LEU A 155 27.23 9.86 4.95
N PRO A 156 26.73 11.07 4.65
CA PRO A 156 25.71 11.30 3.64
C PRO A 156 26.12 10.75 2.26
N VAL A 157 25.15 10.15 1.56
CA VAL A 157 25.39 9.45 0.28
C VAL A 157 25.04 10.29 -0.95
N ARG A 158 24.11 11.26 -0.83
CA ARG A 158 23.58 12.04 -1.97
C ARG A 158 24.42 13.27 -2.34
N GLY A 159 25.75 13.20 -2.19
CA GLY A 159 26.66 14.30 -2.58
C GLY A 159 26.63 15.54 -1.69
N GLN A 160 26.09 15.44 -0.47
CA GLN A 160 26.09 16.55 0.49
C GLN A 160 27.52 16.87 0.98
N GLN A 161 27.78 18.14 1.28
CA GLN A 161 29.07 18.62 1.79
C GLN A 161 29.35 18.07 3.19
N THR A 162 30.43 17.29 3.34
CA THR A 162 30.78 16.62 4.61
C THR A 162 31.86 17.34 5.41
N LYS A 163 32.42 18.44 4.90
CA LYS A 163 33.44 19.23 5.61
C LYS A 163 32.87 19.93 6.84
N THR A 164 31.67 20.51 6.73
CA THR A 164 31.02 21.28 7.81
C THR A 164 29.79 20.58 8.37
N ASN A 165 28.97 19.92 7.54
CA ASN A 165 27.61 19.52 7.89
C ASN A 165 27.42 18.00 8.11
N ALA A 166 28.47 17.26 8.48
CA ALA A 166 28.42 15.81 8.63
C ALA A 166 28.07 15.30 10.04
N VAL A 167 28.02 16.17 11.05
CA VAL A 167 27.92 15.76 12.47
C VAL A 167 26.65 14.94 12.75
N THR A 168 25.48 15.47 12.38
CA THR A 168 24.18 14.79 12.56
C THR A 168 24.11 13.46 11.80
N ALA A 169 24.66 13.44 10.59
CA ALA A 169 24.73 12.23 9.78
C ALA A 169 25.60 11.16 10.43
N LYS A 170 26.79 11.51 10.93
CA LYS A 170 27.67 10.58 11.65
C LYS A 170 27.00 10.03 12.91
N LYS A 171 26.25 10.87 13.64
CA LYS A 171 25.52 10.47 14.85
C LYS A 171 24.35 9.52 14.56
N LEU A 172 23.61 9.75 13.47
CA LEU A 172 22.33 9.05 13.22
C LEU A 172 22.42 7.94 12.17
N ASN A 173 23.39 7.97 11.26
CA ASN A 173 23.50 7.00 10.15
C ASN A 173 24.25 5.74 10.58
N HIS A 174 23.74 5.06 11.59
CA HIS A 174 24.16 3.71 11.95
C HIS A 174 23.02 2.71 11.70
N PRO A 175 23.33 1.44 11.38
CA PRO A 175 22.31 0.45 11.03
C PRO A 175 21.27 0.19 12.13
N ASN A 176 21.65 0.41 13.40
CA ASN A 176 20.78 0.20 14.55
C ASN A 176 19.97 1.44 14.98
N ARG A 177 19.79 2.44 14.11
CA ARG A 177 19.08 3.69 14.47
C ARG A 177 17.66 3.49 14.99
N TYR A 178 16.95 2.46 14.50
CA TYR A 178 15.53 2.25 14.72
C TYR A 178 15.21 0.96 15.52
N ASN A 179 16.16 0.46 16.31
CA ASN A 179 16.00 -0.74 17.15
C ASN A 179 15.70 -0.41 18.63
N SER A 180 15.16 0.78 18.93
CA SER A 180 14.67 1.17 20.26
C SER A 180 13.17 1.05 20.34
#